data_AF-V5JY57-F1
#
_entry.id   AF-V5JY57-F1
#
_cell.length_a   1.000
_cell.length_b   1.000
_cell.length_c   1.000
_cell.angle_alpha   90.00
_cell.angle_beta   90.00
_cell.angle_gamma   90.00
#
_symmetry.space_group_name_H-M   'P 1'
#
loop_
_entity.id
_entity.type
_entity.pdbx_description
1 polymer ?
#
loop_
_entity_poly.entity_id
_entity_poly.type
_entity_poly.pdbx_seq_one_letter_code
_entity_poly.pdbx_strand_id
1 'polypeptide(L)' 'PPSLAELENRLRRRGQDSADAIARRLQRAQEEISAAHEFDVQIVNDDLDKAVDAIASTVFSFCGNSSC' A
#
# COMPACT_ATOMS: atom_id res chain seq x y z
N PRO A 1 -0.43 0.15 3.99
CA PRO A 1 -0.42 0.37 5.46
C PRO A 1 -0.91 -0.93 6.12
N PRO A 2 -0.47 -1.27 7.34
CA PRO A 2 -0.84 -2.53 7.97
C PRO A 2 -2.33 -2.57 8.36
N SER A 3 -2.95 -1.40 8.56
CA SER A 3 -4.40 -1.24 8.80
C SER A 3 -4.93 0.11 8.33
N LEU A 4 -6.26 0.23 8.18
CA LEU A 4 -6.93 1.52 7.92
C LEU A 4 -6.74 2.51 9.05
N ALA A 5 -6.73 2.05 10.30
CA ALA A 5 -6.49 2.90 11.46
C ALA A 5 -5.08 3.52 11.43
N GLU A 6 -4.06 2.76 11.04
CA GLU A 6 -2.71 3.30 10.86
C GLU A 6 -2.60 4.24 9.67
N LEU A 7 -3.33 3.98 8.58
CA LEU A 7 -3.43 4.90 7.45
C LEU A 7 -4.01 6.25 7.89
N GLU A 8 -5.12 6.22 8.64
CA GLU A 8 -5.75 7.42 9.19
C GLU A 8 -4.76 8.19 10.10
N ASN A 9 -4.10 7.48 11.01
CA ASN A 9 -3.09 8.08 11.89
C ASN A 9 -1.93 8.72 11.10
N ARG A 10 -1.45 8.08 10.03
CA ARG A 10 -0.40 8.64 9.15
C ARG A 10 -0.88 9.90 8.42
N LEU A 11 -2.10 9.88 7.88
CA LEU A 11 -2.69 11.03 7.18
C LEU A 11 -2.89 12.22 8.12
N ARG A 12 -3.46 11.99 9.30
CA ARG A 12 -3.66 13.02 10.33
C ARG A 12 -2.33 13.59 10.84
N ARG A 13 -1.33 12.74 11.07
CA ARG A 13 0.01 13.17 11.52
C ARG A 13 0.73 14.04 10.49
N ARG A 14 0.51 13.82 9.19
CA ARG A 14 1.07 14.69 8.15
C ARG A 14 0.54 16.11 8.22
N GLY A 15 -0.68 16.32 8.75
CA GLY A 15 -1.27 17.64 8.95
C GLY A 15 -1.53 18.44 7.68
N GLN A 16 -1.43 17.81 6.50
CA GLN A 16 -1.53 18.47 5.19
C GLN A 16 -2.91 18.36 4.56
N ASP A 17 -3.79 17.53 5.12
CA ASP A 17 -5.10 17.22 4.57
C ASP A 17 -6.21 17.69 5.52
N SER A 18 -7.30 18.23 4.96
CA SER A 18 -8.51 18.54 5.72
C SER A 18 -9.24 17.26 6.15
N ALA A 19 -10.11 17.35 7.15
CA ALA A 19 -10.89 16.21 7.63
C ALA A 19 -11.69 15.52 6.50
N ASP A 20 -12.29 16.30 5.60
CA ASP A 20 -13.02 15.76 4.45
C ASP A 20 -12.11 15.07 3.44
N ALA A 21 -10.90 15.58 3.24
CA ALA A 21 -9.92 14.94 2.37
C ALA A 21 -9.42 13.61 2.94
N ILE A 22 -9.23 13.55 4.27
CA ILE A 22 -8.87 12.31 4.98
C ILE A 22 -10.00 11.28 4.83
N ALA A 23 -11.26 11.66 5.08
CA ALA A 23 -12.41 10.76 4.94
C ALA A 23 -12.52 10.17 3.53
N ARG A 24 -12.40 11.01 2.49
CA ARG A 24 -12.40 10.56 1.08
C ARG A 24 -11.27 9.59 0.78
N ARG A 25 -10.06 9.83 1.31
CA ARG A 25 -8.92 8.93 1.12
C ARG A 25 -9.09 7.60 1.83
N LEU A 26 -9.64 7.60 3.04
CA LEU A 26 -9.93 6.37 3.77
C LEU A 26 -10.99 5.53 3.07
N GLN A 27 -12.03 6.16 2.52
CA GLN A 27 -13.04 5.46 1.73
C GLN A 27 -12.41 4.80 0.50
N ARG A 28 -11.59 5.53 -0.27
CA ARG A 28 -10.88 4.95 -1.43
C ARG A 28 -9.96 3.80 -1.02
N ALA A 29 -9.20 3.96 0.06
CA ALA A 29 -8.34 2.90 0.56
C ALA A 29 -9.12 1.64 0.95
N GLN A 30 -10.33 1.79 1.51
CA GLN A 30 -11.21 0.66 1.81
C GLN A 30 -11.67 -0.07 0.54
N GLU A 31 -12.02 0.67 -0.51
CA GLU A 31 -12.39 0.12 -1.82
C GLU A 31 -11.20 -0.63 -2.44
N GLU A 32 -10.01 -0.03 -2.46
CA GLU A 32 -8.77 -0.62 -2.97
C GLU A 32 -8.37 -1.90 -2.20
N ILE A 33 -8.47 -1.90 -0.87
CA ILE A 33 -8.20 -3.09 -0.06
C ILE A 33 -9.20 -4.20 -0.36
N SER A 34 -10.46 -3.87 -0.63
CA SER A 34 -11.48 -4.86 -1.00
C SER A 34 -11.17 -5.50 -2.35
N ALA A 35 -10.63 -4.73 -3.29
CA ALA A 35 -10.15 -5.19 -4.59
C ALA A 35 -8.74 -5.82 -4.55
N ALA A 36 -8.07 -5.87 -3.40
CA ALA A 36 -6.68 -6.32 -3.30
C ALA A 36 -6.48 -7.77 -3.81
N HIS A 37 -7.51 -8.60 -3.75
CA HIS A 37 -7.50 -9.97 -4.24
C HIS A 37 -7.37 -10.09 -5.77
N GLU A 38 -7.52 -8.98 -6.52
CA GLU A 38 -7.35 -8.92 -7.97
C GLU A 38 -5.88 -8.81 -8.41
N PHE A 39 -4.96 -8.55 -7.48
CA PHE A 39 -3.55 -8.38 -7.76
C PHE A 39 -2.75 -9.66 -7.46
N ASP A 40 -1.74 -9.95 -8.29
CA ASP A 40 -0.89 -11.14 -8.14
C ASP A 40 -0.05 -11.14 -6.86
N VAL A 41 0.32 -9.95 -6.38
CA VAL A 41 1.18 -9.77 -5.21
C VAL A 41 0.67 -8.63 -4.34
N GLN A 42 0.61 -8.88 -3.03
CA GLN A 42 0.25 -7.89 -2.01
C GLN A 42 1.44 -7.66 -1.08
N ILE A 43 1.90 -6.40 -0.98
CA ILE A 43 3.03 -6.01 -0.13
C ILE A 43 2.53 -5.06 0.95
N VAL A 44 2.70 -5.45 2.21
CA VAL A 44 2.36 -4.61 3.36
C VAL A 44 3.50 -3.64 3.63
N ASN A 45 3.21 -2.34 3.62
CA ASN A 45 4.16 -1.29 3.99
C ASN A 45 4.03 -0.98 5.50
N ASP A 46 4.58 -1.85 6.32
CA ASP A 46 4.76 -1.68 7.77
C ASP A 46 6.14 -1.12 8.09
N ASP A 47 7.18 -1.68 7.46
CA ASP A 47 8.58 -1.29 7.54
C ASP A 47 9.10 -0.91 6.14
N LEU A 48 9.80 0.21 6.02
CA LEU A 48 10.21 0.74 4.74
C LEU A 48 11.25 -0.16 4.06
N ASP A 49 12.26 -0.61 4.80
CA ASP A 49 13.36 -1.39 4.26
C ASP A 49 12.84 -2.75 3.78
N LYS A 50 12.03 -3.42 4.60
CA LYS A 50 11.38 -4.69 4.22
C LYS A 50 10.45 -4.54 3.02
N ALA A 51 9.67 -3.46 2.95
CA ALA A 51 8.77 -3.24 1.83
C ALA A 51 9.54 -3.00 0.52
N VAL A 52 10.66 -2.28 0.57
CA VAL A 52 11.54 -2.07 -0.59
C VAL A 52 12.15 -3.38 -1.06
N ASP A 53 12.67 -4.20 -0.14
CA ASP A 53 13.24 -5.51 -0.47
C ASP A 53 12.20 -6.46 -1.09
N ALA A 54 10.99 -6.48 -0.54
CA ALA A 54 9.88 -7.27 -1.07
C ALA A 54 9.48 -6.83 -2.49
N ILE A 55 9.44 -5.52 -2.76
CA ILE A 55 9.16 -4.98 -4.09
C ILE A 55 10.27 -5.40 -5.07
N ALA A 56 11.53 -5.21 -4.70
CA ALA A 56 12.66 -5.56 -5.55
C ALA A 56 12.64 -7.05 -5.91
N SER A 57 12.49 -7.92 -4.91
CA SER A 57 12.40 -9.38 -5.11
C SER A 57 11.25 -9.77 -6.04
N THR A 58 10.09 -9.15 -5.86
CA THR A 58 8.91 -9.39 -6.71
C THR A 58 9.19 -9.01 -8.16
N VAL A 59 9.73 -7.82 -8.41
CA VAL A 59 10.07 -7.34 -9.76
C VAL A 59 11.11 -8.24 -10.43
N PHE A 60 12.16 -8.64 -9.70
CA PHE A 60 13.17 -9.56 -10.23
C PHE A 60 12.59 -10.95 -10.56
N SER A 61 11.66 -11.45 -9.75
CA SER A 61 10.97 -12.72 -10.03
C SER A 61 10.13 -12.66 -11.30
N PHE A 62 9.47 -11.52 -11.58
CA PHE A 62 8.73 -11.33 -12.83
C PHE A 62 9.65 -11.26 -14.06
N CYS A 63 10.83 -10.63 -13.92
CA CYS A 63 11.82 -10.58 -15.00
C CYS A 63 12.56 -11.91 -15.24
N GLY A 64 12.71 -12.78 -14.23
CA GLY A 64 13.41 -14.06 -14.37
C GLY A 64 12.60 -15.18 -15.04
N ASN A 65 11.26 -15.09 -15.03
CA ASN A 65 10.36 -16.10 -15.62
C ASN A 65 9.97 -15.84 -17.07
N SER A 66 10.25 -14.64 -17.58
CA SER A 66 10.13 -14.33 -19.01
C SER A 66 11.55 -14.31 -19.55
N SER A 67 11.91 -15.25 -20.43
CA SER A 67 13.19 -15.22 -21.15
C SER A 67 13.48 -13.78 -21.63
N CYS A 68 14.47 -13.13 -21.02
CA CYS A 68 15.21 -12.05 -21.68
C CYS A 68 16.08 -12.63 -22.78
#